data_AF-A0A3Q8VWV9-F1
#
_entry.id   AF-A0A3Q8VWV9-F1
#
_cell.length_a   1.000
_cell.length_b   1.000
_cell.length_c   1.000
_cell.angle_alpha   90.00
_cell.angle_beta   90.00
_cell.angle_gamma   90.00
#
_symmetry.space_group_name_H-M   'P 1'
#
loop_
_entity.id
_entity.type
_entity.pdbx_description
1 polymer ?
#
loop_
_entity_poly.entity_id
_entity_poly.type
_entity_poly.pdbx_seq_one_letter_code
_entity_poly.pdbx_strand_id
1 'polypeptide(L)' 'MQAAPVRATTVRATAIPSFGTALRAVESLLMSGGQRTARRNAWNSVLEDRRRAKDRIETERALRQSVAGRP' A
#
# COMPACT_ATOMS: atom_id res chain seq x y z
N MET A 1 -14.91 22.49 62.68
CA MET A 1 -15.45 21.86 61.46
C MET A 1 -14.40 21.99 60.36
N GLN A 2 -13.75 20.89 59.95
CA GLN A 2 -12.80 20.91 58.84
C GLN A 2 -13.59 20.79 57.53
N ALA A 3 -13.39 21.73 56.60
CA ALA A 3 -14.01 21.71 55.28
C ALA A 3 -13.21 20.80 54.34
N ALA A 4 -13.90 19.91 53.62
CA ALA A 4 -13.28 19.00 52.67
C ALA A 4 -12.78 19.75 51.41
N PRO A 5 -11.62 19.38 50.84
CA PRO A 5 -11.10 20.05 49.65
C PRO A 5 -11.91 19.68 48.40
N VAL A 6 -12.39 20.69 47.69
CA VAL A 6 -13.08 20.54 46.40
C VAL A 6 -12.08 20.10 45.35
N ARG A 7 -12.33 18.96 44.70
CA ARG A 7 -11.53 18.48 43.57
C ARG A 7 -12.07 19.08 42.27
N ALA A 8 -11.22 19.78 41.54
CA ALA A 8 -11.55 20.25 40.19
C ALA A 8 -11.50 19.09 39.19
N THR A 9 -12.58 18.89 38.44
CA THR A 9 -12.65 17.95 37.32
C THR A 9 -12.13 18.64 36.05
N THR A 10 -11.03 18.14 35.50
CA THR A 10 -10.50 18.64 34.22
C THR A 10 -11.35 18.13 33.06
N VAL A 11 -12.07 19.03 32.38
CA VAL A 11 -12.76 18.73 31.13
C VAL A 11 -11.79 18.97 29.97
N ARG A 12 -11.58 17.96 29.12
CA ARG A 12 -10.77 18.08 27.91
C ARG A 12 -11.67 18.54 26.75
N ALA A 13 -11.43 19.73 26.23
CA ALA A 13 -12.08 20.20 25.02
C ALA A 13 -11.37 19.64 23.77
N THR A 14 -12.10 18.95 22.90
CA THR A 14 -11.66 18.60 21.55
C THR A 14 -12.04 19.73 20.60
N ALA A 15 -11.04 20.38 19.99
CA ALA A 15 -11.29 21.41 19.00
C ALA A 15 -11.96 20.81 17.76
N ILE A 16 -12.97 21.51 17.23
CA ILE A 16 -13.57 21.16 15.95
C ILE A 16 -12.50 21.35 14.86
N PRO A 17 -12.27 20.35 13.99
CA PRO A 17 -11.27 20.46 12.93
C PRO A 17 -11.56 21.66 12.04
N SER A 18 -10.51 22.40 11.69
CA SER A 18 -10.62 23.42 10.65
C SER A 18 -11.00 22.78 9.31
N PHE A 19 -11.57 23.56 8.41
CA PHE A 19 -11.88 23.09 7.05
C PHE A 19 -10.65 22.51 6.33
N GLY A 20 -9.46 23.11 6.50
CA GLY A 20 -8.21 22.58 5.94
C GLY A 20 -7.80 21.23 6.53
N THR A 21 -8.02 21.03 7.83
CA THR A 21 -7.79 19.74 8.49
C THR A 21 -8.75 18.66 7.95
N ALA A 22 -10.01 19.01 7.74
CA ALA A 22 -10.99 18.11 7.15
C ALA A 22 -10.61 17.70 5.72
N LEU A 23 -10.19 18.66 4.89
CA LEU A 23 -9.74 18.37 3.53
C LEU A 23 -8.53 17.43 3.49
N ARG A 24 -7.53 17.65 4.35
CA ARG A 24 -6.35 16.76 4.43
C ARG A 24 -6.71 15.34 4.87
N ALA A 25 -7.71 15.18 5.74
CA ALA A 25 -8.19 13.86 6.15
C ALA A 25 -8.89 13.13 5.00
N VAL A 26 -9.73 13.84 4.23
CA VAL A 26 -10.37 13.30 3.02
C VAL A 26 -9.32 12.94 1.97
N GLU A 27 -8.33 13.80 1.73
CA GLU A 27 -7.21 13.52 0.83
C GLU A 27 -6.45 12.26 1.26
N SER A 28 -6.13 12.13 2.55
CA SER A 28 -5.46 10.96 3.11
C SER A 28 -6.30 9.69 2.90
N LEU A 29 -7.61 9.76 3.11
CA LEU A 29 -8.53 8.66 2.89
C LEU A 29 -8.57 8.25 1.40
N LEU A 30 -8.74 9.21 0.49
CA LEU A 30 -8.78 8.97 -0.95
C LEU A 30 -7.45 8.43 -1.48
N MET A 31 -6.33 9.02 -1.04
CA MET A 31 -4.98 8.61 -1.45
C MET A 31 -4.61 7.23 -0.90
N SER A 32 -5.10 6.84 0.28
CA SER A 32 -4.79 5.53 0.89
C SER A 32 -5.22 4.34 0.02
N GLY A 33 -6.37 4.46 -0.67
CA GLY A 33 -6.85 3.45 -1.61
C GLY A 33 -5.93 3.32 -2.84
N GLY A 34 -5.49 4.45 -3.39
CA GLY A 34 -4.54 4.49 -4.50
C GLY A 34 -3.21 3.82 -4.17
N GLN A 35 -2.66 4.07 -2.97
CA GLN A 35 -1.40 3.47 -2.52
C GLN A 35 -1.49 1.94 -2.36
N ARG A 36 -2.60 1.43 -1.83
CA ARG A 36 -2.83 -0.03 -1.71
C ARG A 36 -2.88 -0.70 -3.09
N THR A 37 -3.60 -0.10 -4.03
CA THR A 37 -3.68 -0.59 -5.42
C THR A 37 -2.33 -0.52 -6.11
N ALA A 38 -1.57 0.57 -5.94
CA ALA A 38 -0.23 0.71 -6.50
C ALA A 38 0.73 -0.38 -5.98
N ARG A 39 0.71 -0.68 -4.66
CA ARG A 39 1.49 -1.79 -4.09
C ARG A 39 1.12 -3.14 -4.67
N ARG A 40 -0.18 -3.41 -4.83
CA ARG A 40 -0.67 -4.67 -5.41
C ARG A 40 -0.27 -4.79 -6.89
N ASN A 41 -0.41 -3.71 -7.64
CA ASN A 41 -0.03 -3.66 -9.05
C ASN A 41 1.48 -3.88 -9.21
N ALA A 42 2.31 -3.18 -8.43
CA ALA A 42 3.75 -3.36 -8.45
C ALA A 42 4.17 -4.80 -8.14
N TRP A 43 3.56 -5.42 -7.12
CA TRP A 43 3.83 -6.82 -6.79
C TRP A 43 3.43 -7.76 -7.93
N ASN A 44 2.23 -7.58 -8.51
CA ASN A 44 1.77 -8.39 -9.63
C ASN A 44 2.68 -8.26 -10.86
N SER A 45 3.14 -7.05 -11.17
CA SER A 45 4.09 -6.82 -12.27
C SER A 45 5.41 -7.57 -12.05
N VAL A 46 5.94 -7.58 -10.83
CA VAL A 46 7.17 -8.33 -10.50
C VAL A 46 6.97 -9.84 -10.67
N LEU A 47 5.83 -10.38 -10.21
CA LEU A 47 5.52 -11.80 -10.40
C LEU A 47 5.39 -12.16 -11.88
N GLU A 48 4.72 -11.30 -12.65
CA GLU A 48 4.55 -11.48 -14.08
C GLU A 48 5.90 -11.42 -14.82
N ASP A 49 6.75 -10.47 -14.51
CA ASP A 49 8.07 -10.34 -15.15
C ASP A 49 8.97 -11.55 -14.84
N ARG A 50 8.88 -12.11 -13.63
CA ARG A 50 9.57 -13.37 -13.28
C ARG A 50 9.05 -14.53 -14.12
N ARG A 51 7.73 -14.64 -14.30
CA ARG A 51 7.13 -15.66 -15.17
C ARG A 51 7.62 -15.50 -16.61
N ARG A 52 7.51 -14.30 -17.19
CA ARG A 52 8.00 -14.01 -18.55
C ARG A 52 9.50 -14.30 -18.71
N ALA A 53 10.31 -14.03 -17.69
CA ALA A 53 11.74 -14.33 -17.73
C ALA A 53 12.00 -15.84 -17.82
N LYS A 54 11.26 -16.64 -17.03
CA LYS A 54 11.32 -18.11 -17.11
C LYS A 54 10.86 -18.63 -18.47
N ASP A 55 9.73 -18.13 -18.97
CA ASP A 55 9.16 -18.54 -20.26
C ASP A 55 10.15 -18.25 -21.41
N ARG A 56 10.87 -17.12 -21.36
CA ARG A 56 11.93 -16.80 -22.34
C ARG A 56 13.07 -17.82 -22.32
N ILE A 57 13.53 -18.23 -21.13
CA ILE A 57 14.60 -19.22 -20.98
C ILE A 57 14.15 -20.59 -21.51
N GLU A 58 12.92 -21.01 -21.19
CA GLU A 58 12.37 -22.28 -21.65
C GLU A 58 12.18 -22.27 -23.18
N THR A 59 11.68 -21.17 -23.73
CA THR A 59 11.55 -20.97 -25.17
C THR A 59 12.91 -21.01 -25.87
N GLU A 60 13.92 -20.32 -25.33
CA GLU A 60 15.28 -20.33 -25.88
C GLU A 60 15.88 -21.74 -25.84
N ARG A 61 15.69 -22.47 -24.73
CA ARG A 61 16.15 -23.86 -24.61
C ARG A 61 15.47 -24.77 -25.65
N ALA A 62 14.15 -24.66 -25.81
CA ALA A 62 13.41 -25.44 -26.80
C ALA A 62 13.85 -25.12 -28.23
N LEU A 63 14.09 -23.85 -28.54
CA LEU A 63 14.61 -23.42 -29.85
C LEU A 63 16.03 -23.96 -30.11
N ARG A 64 16.94 -23.87 -29.13
CA ARG A 64 18.29 -24.43 -29.27
C ARG A 64 18.25 -25.94 -29.49
N GLN A 65 17.37 -26.66 -28.78
CA GLN A 65 17.19 -28.10 -28.97
C GLN A 65 16.65 -28.42 -30.38
N SER A 66 15.67 -27.66 -30.89
CA SER A 66 15.11 -27.89 -32.22
C SER A 66 16.11 -27.59 -33.35
N VAL A 67 16.99 -26.61 -33.17
CA VAL A 67 18.09 -26.32 -34.10
C VAL A 67 19.17 -27.39 -34.03
N ALA A 68 19.58 -27.81 -32.82
CA ALA A 68 20.63 -28.82 -32.65
C ALA A 68 20.20 -30.24 -33.09
N GLY A 69 18.90 -30.54 -33.06
CA GLY A 69 18.33 -31.80 -33.55
C GLY A 69 18.04 -31.83 -35.06
N ARG A 70 18.37 -30.77 -35.81
CA ARG A 70 18.26 -30.74 -37.26
C ARG A 70 19.52 -31.40 -37.86
N PRO A 71 19.39 -32.42 -38.74
CA PRO A 71 20.53 -33.13 -39.33
C PRO A 71 21.39 -32.23 -40.22
#